data_AF-A0A7S0B6B4-F1
#
_entry.id   AF-A0A7S0B6B4-F1
#
_cell.length_a   1.000
_cell.length_b   1.000
_cell.length_c   1.000
_cell.angle_alpha   90.00
_cell.angle_beta   90.00
_cell.angle_gamma   90.00
#
_symmetry.space_group_name_H-M   'P 1'
#
loop_
_entity.id
_entity.type
_entity.pdbx_description
1 polymer ?
#
loop_
_entity_poly.entity_id
_entity_poly.type
_entity_poly.pdbx_seq_one_letter_code
_entity_poly.pdbx_strand_id
1 'polypeptide(L)'
;GADLSGKNDYGLDEDDYRNPACIADNVGDNVGDIAGMGADLFGSFAESTCAALVLAASSEGLKQSWGSLMYPVLISSCGIVVGLLTLMVRTLCYPVKDMPDVEKALKGVLVISTVLMTPVVVFLSVYCLPEKFSMGEGYEEVKWWYCAVSILLGLWSGLIIGYITEYYTSHSYSPVREIAETQKQSAATGIIYGLALGYLSCIVPVICLGITILIAH
;
A
#
# COMPACT_ATOMS: atom_id res chain seq x y z
N GLY A 1 -16.32 12.16 -18.72
CA GLY A 1 -17.22 12.48 -19.85
C GLY A 1 -18.59 12.86 -19.33
N ALA A 2 -19.20 11.96 -18.54
CA ALA A 2 -20.44 12.19 -17.81
C ALA A 2 -20.42 13.50 -17.01
N ASP A 3 -19.36 13.74 -16.25
CA ASP A 3 -19.20 14.94 -15.42
C ASP A 3 -19.10 16.26 -16.19
N LEU A 4 -18.27 16.29 -17.24
CA LEU A 4 -18.07 17.51 -18.02
C LEU A 4 -19.37 17.94 -18.70
N SER A 5 -20.05 17.04 -19.41
CA SER A 5 -21.32 17.40 -20.07
C SER A 5 -22.45 17.60 -19.06
N GLY A 6 -22.60 16.69 -18.09
CA GLY A 6 -23.70 16.72 -17.13
C GLY A 6 -23.64 17.94 -16.22
N LYS A 7 -22.54 18.12 -15.50
CA LYS A 7 -22.40 19.16 -14.46
C LYS A 7 -22.17 20.54 -15.06
N ASN A 8 -21.30 20.66 -16.07
CA ASN A 8 -20.88 21.97 -16.59
C ASN A 8 -21.81 22.53 -17.68
N ASP A 9 -22.26 21.69 -18.62
CA ASP A 9 -23.08 22.17 -19.76
C ASP A 9 -24.58 22.16 -19.46
N TYR A 10 -25.06 21.13 -18.72
CA TYR A 10 -26.49 20.94 -18.43
C TYR A 10 -26.88 21.21 -16.97
N GLY A 11 -25.92 21.47 -16.07
CA GLY A 11 -26.18 21.75 -14.65
C GLY A 11 -26.91 20.61 -13.93
N LEU A 12 -26.72 19.37 -14.38
CA LEU A 12 -27.27 18.17 -13.75
C LEU A 12 -26.46 17.81 -12.50
N ASP A 13 -27.10 17.14 -11.56
CA ASP A 13 -26.42 16.56 -10.41
C ASP A 13 -25.47 15.43 -10.84
N GLU A 14 -24.51 15.10 -9.97
CA GLU A 14 -23.64 13.93 -10.13
C GLU A 14 -24.48 12.65 -10.18
N ASP A 15 -24.12 11.74 -11.10
CA ASP A 15 -24.84 10.48 -11.33
C ASP A 15 -26.35 10.61 -11.65
N ASP A 16 -26.75 11.73 -12.28
CA ASP A 16 -28.13 11.89 -12.71
C ASP A 16 -28.54 10.83 -13.75
N TYR A 17 -29.65 10.14 -13.49
CA TYR A 17 -30.20 9.10 -14.37
C TYR A 17 -30.52 9.59 -15.80
N ARG A 18 -30.67 10.90 -16.01
CA ARG A 18 -30.89 11.53 -17.32
C ARG A 18 -29.60 11.60 -18.14
N ASN A 19 -28.44 11.50 -17.51
CA ASN A 19 -27.15 11.50 -18.18
C ASN A 19 -26.89 10.10 -18.78
N PRO A 20 -26.86 9.95 -20.12
CA PRO A 20 -26.68 8.64 -20.75
C PRO A 20 -25.31 8.00 -20.43
N ALA A 21 -24.35 8.79 -19.95
CA ALA A 21 -23.02 8.30 -19.57
C ALA A 21 -22.93 7.80 -18.12
N CYS A 22 -23.92 8.04 -17.25
CA CYS A 22 -23.88 7.65 -15.83
C CYS A 22 -23.75 6.12 -15.65
N ILE A 23 -24.43 5.32 -16.50
CA ILE A 23 -24.28 3.86 -16.47
C ILE A 23 -22.85 3.46 -16.81
N ALA A 24 -22.25 4.09 -17.82
CA ALA A 24 -20.89 3.79 -18.23
C ALA A 24 -19.85 4.19 -17.17
N ASP A 25 -20.11 5.26 -16.42
CA ASP A 25 -19.27 5.74 -15.31
C ASP A 25 -19.23 4.70 -14.18
N ASN A 26 -20.40 4.30 -13.69
CA ASN A 26 -20.53 3.29 -12.63
C ASN A 26 -20.03 1.89 -13.07
N VAL A 27 -20.20 1.53 -14.35
CA VAL A 27 -19.57 0.33 -14.90
C VAL A 27 -18.05 0.48 -14.93
N GLY A 28 -17.55 1.67 -15.28
CA GLY A 28 -16.15 2.04 -15.26
C GLY A 28 -15.50 1.82 -13.89
N ASP A 29 -16.14 2.23 -12.80
CA ASP A 29 -15.64 2.01 -11.44
C ASP A 29 -15.44 0.52 -11.13
N ASN A 30 -16.37 -0.34 -11.56
CA ASN A 30 -16.22 -1.78 -11.34
C ASN A 30 -15.16 -2.41 -12.24
N VAL A 31 -15.05 -1.96 -13.49
CA VAL A 31 -14.12 -2.53 -14.47
C VAL A 31 -12.68 -2.05 -14.23
N GLY A 32 -12.50 -0.76 -13.93
CA GLY A 32 -11.21 -0.16 -13.66
C GLY A 32 -10.80 -0.34 -12.20
N ASP A 33 -11.54 0.29 -11.30
CA ASP A 33 -11.10 0.45 -9.91
C ASP A 33 -11.22 -0.84 -9.09
N ILE A 34 -12.12 -1.75 -9.45
CA ILE A 34 -12.21 -3.07 -8.79
C ILE A 34 -11.42 -4.12 -9.57
N ALA A 35 -11.81 -4.43 -10.82
CA ALA A 35 -11.19 -5.53 -11.55
C ALA A 35 -9.74 -5.22 -11.95
N GLY A 36 -9.46 -3.99 -12.42
CA GLY A 36 -8.11 -3.55 -12.77
C GLY A 36 -7.18 -3.50 -11.55
N MET A 37 -7.59 -2.81 -10.47
CA MET A 37 -6.79 -2.75 -9.23
C MET A 37 -6.56 -4.14 -8.62
N GLY A 38 -7.57 -5.02 -8.66
CA GLY A 38 -7.45 -6.39 -8.16
C GLY A 38 -6.38 -7.20 -8.92
N ALA A 39 -6.35 -7.08 -10.25
CA ALA A 39 -5.33 -7.74 -11.08
C ALA A 39 -3.94 -7.16 -10.85
N ASP A 40 -3.82 -5.84 -10.69
CA ASP A 40 -2.54 -5.14 -10.44
C ASP A 40 -1.92 -5.58 -9.09
N LEU A 41 -2.71 -5.57 -8.02
CA LEU A 41 -2.25 -6.02 -6.70
C LEU A 41 -1.91 -7.52 -6.68
N PHE A 42 -2.69 -8.36 -7.39
CA PHE A 42 -2.37 -9.78 -7.54
C PHE A 42 -1.04 -10.00 -8.27
N GLY A 43 -0.78 -9.26 -9.34
CA GLY A 43 0.49 -9.27 -10.06
C GLY A 43 1.66 -8.92 -9.16
N SER A 44 1.57 -7.80 -8.45
CA SER A 44 2.59 -7.34 -7.49
C SER A 44 2.88 -8.38 -6.39
N PHE A 45 1.84 -9.02 -5.87
CA PHE A 45 1.96 -10.07 -4.85
C PHE A 45 2.62 -11.35 -5.42
N ALA A 46 2.22 -11.78 -6.61
CA ALA A 46 2.78 -12.96 -7.27
C ALA A 46 4.26 -12.75 -7.65
N GLU A 47 4.60 -11.60 -8.23
CA GLU A 47 5.96 -11.26 -8.64
C GLU A 47 6.92 -11.19 -7.45
N SER A 48 6.54 -10.47 -6.39
CA SER A 48 7.37 -10.36 -5.18
C SER A 48 7.60 -11.71 -4.48
N THR A 49 6.56 -12.55 -4.40
CA THR A 49 6.67 -13.90 -3.83
C THR A 49 7.56 -14.80 -4.70
N CYS A 50 7.36 -14.80 -6.02
CA CYS A 50 8.18 -15.58 -6.96
C CYS A 50 9.65 -15.15 -6.96
N ALA A 51 9.92 -13.84 -6.94
CA ALA A 51 11.29 -13.32 -6.87
C ALA A 51 12.01 -13.82 -5.61
N ALA A 52 11.34 -13.75 -4.45
CA ALA A 52 11.89 -14.26 -3.19
C ALA A 52 12.12 -15.78 -3.21
N LEU A 53 11.19 -16.55 -3.81
CA LEU A 53 11.33 -18.01 -3.96
C LEU A 53 12.51 -18.40 -4.86
N VAL A 54 12.71 -17.70 -5.97
CA VAL A 54 13.84 -17.94 -6.89
C VAL A 54 15.17 -17.66 -6.17
N LEU A 55 15.26 -16.56 -5.44
CA LEU A 55 16.44 -16.24 -4.62
C LEU A 55 16.69 -17.30 -3.56
N ALA A 56 15.66 -17.71 -2.81
CA ALA A 56 15.78 -18.76 -1.80
C ALA A 56 16.22 -20.12 -2.41
N ALA A 57 15.71 -20.47 -3.59
CA ALA A 57 16.07 -21.70 -4.29
C ALA A 57 17.52 -21.70 -4.82
N SER A 58 18.07 -20.53 -5.14
CA SER A 58 19.47 -20.37 -5.57
C SER A 58 20.47 -20.39 -4.41
N SER A 59 20.04 -20.15 -3.17
CA SER A 59 20.90 -20.17 -1.99
C SER A 59 21.09 -21.59 -1.45
N GLU A 60 22.34 -22.05 -1.37
CA GLU A 60 22.66 -23.39 -0.86
C GLU A 60 22.27 -23.59 0.61
N GLY A 61 22.30 -22.53 1.43
CA GLY A 61 21.92 -22.59 2.84
C GLY A 61 20.40 -22.65 3.07
N LEU A 62 19.61 -22.01 2.22
CA LEU A 62 18.14 -21.97 2.35
C LEU A 62 17.46 -23.18 1.69
N LYS A 63 18.07 -23.74 0.64
CA LYS A 63 17.52 -24.89 -0.11
C LYS A 63 17.41 -26.17 0.73
N GLN A 64 18.22 -26.33 1.78
CA GLN A 64 18.27 -27.56 2.58
C GLN A 64 17.05 -27.74 3.50
N SER A 65 16.39 -26.64 3.89
CA SER A 65 15.22 -26.67 4.78
C SER A 65 13.97 -26.22 4.04
N TRP A 66 12.92 -27.04 4.07
CA TRP A 66 11.63 -26.69 3.48
C TRP A 66 11.04 -25.41 4.07
N GLY A 67 11.22 -25.19 5.38
CA GLY A 67 10.74 -24.00 6.08
C GLY A 67 11.42 -22.71 5.60
N SER A 68 12.71 -22.80 5.27
CA SER A 68 13.49 -21.65 4.78
C SER A 68 13.17 -21.33 3.31
N LEU A 69 12.96 -22.37 2.49
CA LEU A 69 12.56 -22.19 1.09
C LEU A 69 11.15 -21.59 0.95
N MET A 70 10.19 -22.04 1.77
CA MET A 70 8.80 -21.57 1.75
C MET A 70 8.57 -20.30 2.58
N TYR A 71 9.63 -19.72 3.13
CA TYR A 71 9.57 -18.51 3.96
C TYR A 71 8.71 -17.36 3.39
N PRO A 72 8.86 -16.93 2.11
CA PRO A 72 8.00 -15.87 1.56
C PRO A 72 6.52 -16.26 1.52
N VAL A 73 6.20 -17.53 1.24
CA VAL A 73 4.81 -18.03 1.25
C VAL A 73 4.24 -18.09 2.66
N LEU A 74 5.07 -18.45 3.65
CA LEU A 74 4.67 -18.47 5.06
C LEU A 74 4.35 -17.07 5.58
N ILE A 75 5.15 -16.06 5.23
CA ILE A 75 4.86 -14.66 5.57
C ILE A 75 3.48 -14.27 5.02
N SER A 76 3.23 -14.53 3.73
CA SER A 76 1.96 -14.20 3.10
C SER A 76 0.78 -14.94 3.73
N SER A 77 0.96 -16.22 4.07
CA SER A 77 -0.05 -17.05 4.73
C SER A 77 -0.40 -16.52 6.13
N CYS A 78 0.61 -16.16 6.93
CA CYS A 78 0.40 -15.52 8.22
C CYS A 78 -0.19 -14.11 8.07
N GLY A 79 0.16 -13.38 7.01
CA GLY A 79 -0.41 -12.09 6.67
C GLY A 79 -1.93 -12.14 6.47
N ILE A 80 -2.46 -13.20 5.87
CA ILE A 80 -3.93 -13.41 5.74
C ILE A 80 -4.57 -13.52 7.13
N VAL A 81 -3.97 -14.31 8.03
CA VAL A 81 -4.48 -14.47 9.40
C VAL A 81 -4.40 -13.16 10.18
N VAL A 82 -3.30 -12.43 10.08
CA VAL A 82 -3.13 -11.11 10.67
C VAL A 82 -4.15 -10.13 10.10
N GLY A 83 -4.41 -10.15 8.80
CA GLY A 83 -5.44 -9.32 8.16
C GLY A 83 -6.84 -9.57 8.71
N LEU A 84 -7.22 -10.84 8.89
CA LEU A 84 -8.49 -11.21 9.52
C LEU A 84 -8.58 -10.69 10.96
N LEU A 85 -7.51 -10.86 11.76
CA LEU A 85 -7.45 -10.35 13.12
C LEU A 85 -7.51 -8.82 13.16
N THR A 86 -6.84 -8.13 12.24
CA THR A 86 -6.89 -6.67 12.11
C THR A 86 -8.31 -6.18 11.89
N LEU A 87 -9.10 -6.83 11.04
CA LEU A 87 -10.50 -6.45 10.80
C LEU A 87 -11.36 -6.60 12.07
N MET A 88 -11.13 -7.66 12.84
CA MET A 88 -11.81 -7.87 14.14
C MET A 88 -11.40 -6.80 15.15
N VAL A 89 -10.10 -6.56 15.33
CA VAL A 89 -9.56 -5.57 16.28
C VAL A 89 -9.96 -4.15 15.88
N ARG A 90 -9.92 -3.81 14.60
CA ARG A 90 -10.34 -2.49 14.09
C ARG A 90 -11.78 -2.19 14.45
N THR A 91 -12.68 -3.17 14.35
CA THR A 91 -14.11 -2.97 14.68
C THR A 91 -14.31 -2.64 16.17
N LEU A 92 -13.42 -3.13 17.04
CA LEU A 92 -13.44 -2.84 18.48
C LEU A 92 -12.76 -1.50 18.82
N CYS A 93 -11.63 -1.19 18.18
CA CYS A 93 -10.82 0.00 18.50
C CYS A 93 -11.31 1.28 17.80
N TYR A 94 -11.85 1.16 16.59
CA TYR A 94 -12.28 2.28 15.75
C TYR A 94 -13.72 2.04 15.22
N PRO A 95 -14.74 2.12 16.10
CA PRO A 95 -16.12 2.05 15.66
C PRO A 95 -16.45 3.28 14.79
N VAL A 96 -17.00 3.05 13.61
CA VAL A 96 -17.45 4.12 12.70
C VAL A 96 -18.86 4.52 13.10
N LYS A 97 -19.03 5.77 13.56
CA LYS A 97 -20.35 6.33 13.89
C LYS A 97 -20.69 7.48 12.95
N ASP A 98 -19.70 8.33 12.66
CA ASP A 98 -19.85 9.48 11.79
C ASP A 98 -18.89 9.40 10.58
N MET A 99 -19.16 10.21 9.54
CA MET A 99 -18.31 10.29 8.34
C MET A 99 -16.80 10.54 8.61
N PRO A 100 -16.38 11.46 9.51
CA PRO A 100 -14.95 11.64 9.81
C PRO A 100 -14.29 10.42 10.46
N ASP A 101 -15.07 9.50 11.05
CA ASP A 101 -14.52 8.28 11.63
C ASP A 101 -14.09 7.28 10.56
N VAL A 102 -14.60 7.38 9.32
CA VAL A 102 -14.28 6.46 8.23
C VAL A 102 -12.80 6.51 7.88
N GLU A 103 -12.26 7.71 7.66
CA GLU A 103 -10.84 7.95 7.35
C GLU A 103 -9.95 7.44 8.49
N LYS A 104 -10.32 7.78 9.73
CA LYS A 104 -9.60 7.33 10.93
C LYS A 104 -9.63 5.81 11.09
N ALA A 105 -10.75 5.17 10.77
CA ALA A 105 -10.89 3.73 10.90
C ALA A 105 -10.13 2.97 9.80
N LEU A 106 -10.05 3.50 8.57
CA LEU A 106 -9.22 2.96 7.49
C LEU A 106 -7.73 3.08 7.83
N LYS A 107 -7.30 4.24 8.33
CA LYS A 107 -5.96 4.45 8.88
C LYS A 107 -5.64 3.48 10.03
N GLY A 108 -6.63 3.26 10.89
CA GLY A 108 -6.55 2.27 11.98
C GLY A 108 -6.23 0.87 11.46
N VAL A 109 -6.82 0.44 10.32
CA VAL A 109 -6.50 -0.85 9.69
C VAL A 109 -5.00 -0.92 9.35
N LEU A 110 -4.46 0.09 8.64
CA LEU A 110 -3.05 0.11 8.24
C LEU A 110 -2.10 0.02 9.44
N VAL A 111 -2.34 0.83 10.48
CA VAL A 111 -1.51 0.85 11.69
C VAL A 111 -1.59 -0.48 12.43
N ILE A 112 -2.81 -1.00 12.65
CA ILE A 112 -3.01 -2.26 13.38
C ILE A 112 -2.36 -3.41 12.60
N SER A 113 -2.53 -3.49 11.27
CA SER A 113 -1.89 -4.54 10.47
C SER A 113 -0.37 -4.47 10.53
N THR A 114 0.23 -3.28 10.43
CA THR A 114 1.69 -3.13 10.50
C THR A 114 2.23 -3.52 11.87
N VAL A 115 1.55 -3.10 12.94
CA VAL A 115 1.97 -3.43 14.32
C VAL A 115 1.80 -4.91 14.63
N LEU A 116 0.70 -5.54 14.19
CA LEU A 116 0.48 -6.98 14.40
C LEU A 116 1.41 -7.85 13.54
N MET A 117 1.75 -7.41 12.33
CA MET A 117 2.62 -8.17 11.43
C MET A 117 4.09 -8.10 11.84
N THR A 118 4.52 -7.01 12.47
CA THR A 118 5.91 -6.83 12.96
C THR A 118 6.43 -8.00 13.83
N PRO A 119 5.76 -8.39 14.93
CA PRO A 119 6.22 -9.52 15.76
C PRO A 119 6.09 -10.87 15.04
N VAL A 120 5.12 -11.01 14.14
CA VAL A 120 4.93 -12.24 13.34
C VAL A 120 6.09 -12.44 12.38
N VAL A 121 6.54 -11.37 11.70
CA VAL A 121 7.73 -11.43 10.83
C VAL A 121 8.95 -11.84 11.62
N VAL A 122 9.22 -11.19 12.77
CA VAL A 122 10.38 -11.54 13.60
C VAL A 122 10.31 -12.98 14.08
N PHE A 123 9.14 -13.43 14.54
CA PHE A 123 8.94 -14.82 14.97
C PHE A 123 9.20 -15.80 13.84
N LEU A 124 8.62 -15.59 12.65
CA LEU A 124 8.85 -16.44 11.49
C LEU A 124 10.32 -16.42 11.06
N SER A 125 10.99 -15.28 11.09
CA SER A 125 12.42 -15.20 10.76
C SER A 125 13.27 -16.05 11.70
N VAL A 126 13.00 -16.04 13.01
CA VAL A 126 13.76 -16.83 13.99
C VAL A 126 13.52 -18.33 13.85
N TYR A 127 12.29 -18.76 13.55
CA TYR A 127 11.93 -20.18 13.47
C TYR A 127 12.20 -20.81 12.10
N CYS A 128 12.07 -20.05 11.02
CA CYS A 128 12.15 -20.58 9.66
C CYS A 128 13.51 -20.38 9.00
N LEU A 129 14.34 -19.42 9.45
CA LEU A 129 15.66 -19.18 8.88
C LEU A 129 16.78 -19.71 9.79
N PRO A 130 17.86 -20.29 9.24
CA PRO A 130 19.02 -20.68 10.02
C PRO A 130 19.78 -19.44 10.53
N GLU A 131 20.58 -19.60 11.59
CA GLU A 131 21.31 -18.49 12.22
C GLU A 131 22.27 -17.77 11.26
N LYS A 132 22.87 -18.52 10.34
CA LYS A 132 23.72 -18.03 9.25
C LYS A 132 23.46 -18.86 8.00
N PHE A 133 23.37 -18.20 6.85
CA PHE A 133 23.34 -18.83 5.53
C PHE A 133 24.10 -17.97 4.51
N SER A 134 24.54 -18.61 3.42
CA SER A 134 25.20 -17.94 2.31
C SER A 134 24.20 -17.62 1.20
N MET A 135 24.24 -16.38 0.69
CA MET A 135 23.42 -15.89 -0.41
C MET A 135 24.31 -15.55 -1.62
N GLY A 136 25.03 -16.54 -2.15
CA GLY A 136 25.85 -16.38 -3.36
C GLY A 136 27.17 -15.64 -3.15
N GLU A 137 27.89 -15.37 -4.25
CA GLU A 137 29.21 -14.72 -4.21
C GLU A 137 29.10 -13.27 -3.70
N GLY A 138 29.78 -12.96 -2.59
CA GLY A 138 29.76 -11.65 -1.93
C GLY A 138 28.91 -11.56 -0.66
N TYR A 139 28.03 -12.54 -0.40
CA TYR A 139 27.16 -12.60 0.78
C TYR A 139 27.34 -13.93 1.54
N GLU A 140 28.55 -14.16 2.03
CA GLU A 140 28.93 -15.44 2.63
C GLU A 140 28.32 -15.70 4.02
N GLU A 141 28.04 -14.63 4.79
CA GLU A 141 27.41 -14.75 6.12
C GLU A 141 26.19 -13.82 6.29
N VAL A 142 25.04 -14.21 5.74
CA VAL A 142 23.75 -13.55 6.02
C VAL A 142 23.12 -14.18 7.24
N LYS A 143 22.84 -13.36 8.26
CA LYS A 143 22.08 -13.75 9.46
C LYS A 143 20.58 -13.55 9.25
N TRP A 144 19.77 -14.37 9.93
CA TRP A 144 18.30 -14.29 9.87
C TRP A 144 17.72 -12.89 10.10
N TRP A 145 18.35 -12.09 10.97
CA TRP A 145 17.85 -10.76 11.32
C TRP A 145 18.03 -9.74 10.20
N TYR A 146 18.98 -9.92 9.28
CA TYR A 146 19.08 -9.04 8.11
C TYR A 146 17.84 -9.17 7.24
N CYS A 147 17.41 -10.40 6.95
CA CYS A 147 16.16 -10.64 6.20
C CYS A 147 14.93 -10.12 6.95
N ALA A 148 14.88 -10.31 8.27
CA ALA A 148 13.80 -9.77 9.08
C ALA A 148 13.74 -8.23 8.98
N VAL A 149 14.88 -7.55 9.08
CA VAL A 149 14.98 -6.09 8.96
C VAL A 149 14.56 -5.63 7.56
N SER A 150 14.97 -6.31 6.48
CA SER A 150 14.56 -5.94 5.12
C SER A 150 13.03 -6.00 4.94
N ILE A 151 12.38 -7.04 5.45
CA ILE A 151 10.91 -7.17 5.39
C ILE A 151 10.23 -6.12 6.26
N LEU A 152 10.74 -5.90 7.48
CA LEU A 152 10.21 -4.89 8.38
C LEU A 152 10.34 -3.49 7.77
N LEU A 153 11.47 -3.15 7.16
CA LEU A 153 11.63 -1.87 6.49
C LEU A 153 10.64 -1.71 5.34
N GLY A 154 10.42 -2.74 4.52
CA GLY A 154 9.36 -2.71 3.50
C GLY A 154 7.97 -2.45 4.12
N LEU A 155 7.64 -3.16 5.20
CA LEU A 155 6.36 -3.02 5.91
C LEU A 155 6.16 -1.61 6.49
N TRP A 156 7.17 -1.07 7.16
CA TRP A 156 7.13 0.26 7.77
C TRP A 156 7.20 1.38 6.74
N SER A 157 7.95 1.20 5.66
CA SER A 157 7.95 2.14 4.52
C SER A 157 6.59 2.19 3.85
N GLY A 158 5.88 1.06 3.70
CA GLY A 158 4.50 1.04 3.23
C GLY A 158 3.56 1.85 4.14
N LEU A 159 3.72 1.76 5.46
CA LEU A 159 2.95 2.58 6.40
C LEU A 159 3.25 4.08 6.21
N ILE A 160 4.52 4.46 6.12
CA ILE A 160 4.92 5.87 5.92
C ILE A 160 4.36 6.41 4.62
N ILE A 161 4.45 5.64 3.52
CA ILE A 161 3.87 6.02 2.23
C ILE A 161 2.36 6.25 2.38
N GLY A 162 1.64 5.35 3.05
CA GLY A 162 0.19 5.53 3.31
C GLY A 162 -0.14 6.83 4.04
N TYR A 163 0.63 7.19 5.09
CA TYR A 163 0.44 8.44 5.83
C TYR A 163 0.71 9.69 4.99
N ILE A 164 1.76 9.65 4.17
CA ILE A 164 2.11 10.77 3.30
C ILE A 164 1.08 10.93 2.20
N THR A 165 0.64 9.83 1.59
CA THR A 165 -0.44 9.84 0.60
C THR A 165 -1.70 10.44 1.21
N GLU A 166 -2.11 10.01 2.41
CA GLU A 166 -3.26 10.58 3.13
C GLU A 166 -3.13 12.11 3.31
N TYR A 167 -1.96 12.60 3.74
CA TYR A 167 -1.72 14.03 3.95
C TYR A 167 -1.88 14.86 2.66
N TYR A 168 -1.47 14.31 1.51
CA TYR A 168 -1.55 15.00 0.23
C TYR A 168 -2.87 14.76 -0.53
N THR A 169 -3.70 13.78 -0.15
CA THR A 169 -4.94 13.45 -0.87
C THR A 169 -6.23 13.67 -0.06
N SER A 170 -6.17 13.75 1.26
CA SER A 170 -7.36 13.97 2.08
C SER A 170 -7.75 15.45 2.20
N HIS A 171 -9.05 15.72 2.04
CA HIS A 171 -9.70 17.03 2.23
C HIS A 171 -9.58 17.57 3.68
N SER A 172 -9.18 16.72 4.62
CA SER A 172 -8.93 17.08 6.02
C SER A 172 -7.68 17.94 6.19
N TYR A 173 -6.72 17.91 5.25
CA TYR A 173 -5.42 18.56 5.38
C TYR A 173 -5.27 19.82 4.51
N SER A 174 -4.29 20.67 4.84
CA SER A 174 -4.00 21.92 4.13
C SER A 174 -3.76 21.76 2.63
N PRO A 175 -2.95 20.78 2.16
CA PRO A 175 -2.62 20.62 0.74
C PRO A 175 -3.84 20.59 -0.19
N VAL A 176 -4.84 19.79 0.15
CA VAL A 176 -6.05 19.63 -0.67
C VAL A 176 -6.98 20.84 -0.53
N ARG A 177 -7.06 21.43 0.67
CA ARG A 177 -7.85 22.65 0.90
C ARG A 177 -7.31 23.84 0.13
N GLU A 178 -5.98 23.98 0.04
CA GLU A 178 -5.33 25.03 -0.75
C GLU A 178 -5.65 24.88 -2.26
N ILE A 179 -5.67 23.64 -2.77
CA ILE A 179 -6.13 23.39 -4.16
C ILE A 179 -7.58 23.85 -4.34
N ALA A 180 -8.49 23.50 -3.41
CA ALA A 180 -9.88 23.93 -3.48
C ALA A 180 -10.06 25.46 -3.39
N GLU A 181 -9.23 26.15 -2.60
CA GLU A 181 -9.25 27.61 -2.51
C GLU A 181 -8.73 28.27 -3.80
N THR A 182 -7.68 27.74 -4.43
CA THR A 182 -7.13 28.27 -5.69
C THR A 182 -8.08 28.08 -6.88
N GLN A 183 -8.96 27.07 -6.83
CA GLN A 183 -10.03 26.86 -7.81
C GLN A 183 -11.07 27.99 -7.80
N LYS A 184 -11.23 28.73 -6.69
CA LYS A 184 -12.13 29.91 -6.64
C LYS A 184 -11.66 31.06 -7.54
N GLN A 185 -10.35 31.12 -7.84
CA GLN A 185 -9.80 32.14 -8.73
C GLN A 185 -9.91 31.74 -10.19
N SER A 186 -9.52 30.50 -10.52
CA SER A 186 -9.60 29.95 -11.87
C SER A 186 -9.39 28.43 -11.85
N ALA A 187 -9.95 27.73 -12.83
CA ALA A 187 -9.63 26.32 -13.07
C ALA A 187 -8.15 26.12 -13.41
N ALA A 188 -7.52 27.07 -14.11
CA ALA A 188 -6.12 26.96 -14.52
C ALA A 188 -5.16 26.99 -13.32
N THR A 189 -5.43 27.84 -12.33
CA THR A 189 -4.62 27.91 -11.10
C THR A 189 -4.73 26.62 -10.30
N GLY A 190 -5.93 26.04 -10.20
CA GLY A 190 -6.12 24.76 -9.54
C GLY A 190 -5.39 23.60 -10.22
N ILE A 191 -5.32 23.56 -11.56
CA ILE A 191 -4.52 22.56 -12.29
C ILE A 191 -3.02 22.73 -12.00
N ILE A 192 -2.50 23.96 -12.03
CA ILE A 192 -1.08 24.24 -11.76
C ILE A 192 -0.71 23.81 -10.33
N TYR A 193 -1.52 24.19 -9.33
CA TYR A 193 -1.30 23.80 -7.94
C TYR A 193 -1.43 22.28 -7.75
N GLY A 194 -2.42 21.63 -8.37
CA GLY A 194 -2.59 20.18 -8.30
C GLY A 194 -1.40 19.41 -8.87
N LEU A 195 -0.88 19.83 -10.03
CA LEU A 195 0.33 19.24 -10.61
C LEU A 195 1.56 19.46 -9.73
N ALA A 196 1.74 20.68 -9.20
CA ALA A 196 2.83 20.99 -8.29
C ALA A 196 2.77 20.14 -7.01
N LEU A 197 1.56 19.96 -6.45
CA LEU A 197 1.34 19.11 -5.27
C LEU A 197 1.69 17.65 -5.56
N GLY A 198 1.28 17.13 -6.72
CA GLY A 198 1.62 15.78 -7.16
C GLY A 198 3.13 15.56 -7.20
N TYR A 199 3.88 16.48 -7.80
CA TYR A 199 5.35 16.41 -7.83
C TYR A 199 5.99 16.48 -6.43
N LEU A 200 5.45 17.32 -5.55
CA LEU A 200 5.93 17.44 -4.17
C LEU A 200 5.66 16.16 -3.36
N SER A 201 4.50 15.51 -3.58
CA SER A 201 4.07 14.33 -2.83
C SER A 201 5.01 13.13 -3.02
N CYS A 202 5.71 13.05 -4.16
CA CYS A 202 6.63 11.96 -4.49
C CYS A 202 7.93 11.98 -3.69
N ILE A 203 8.32 13.10 -3.08
CA ILE A 203 9.65 13.25 -2.44
C ILE A 203 9.82 12.26 -1.28
N VAL A 204 8.87 12.21 -0.35
CA VAL A 204 8.99 11.35 0.84
C VAL A 204 8.90 9.87 0.48
N PRO A 205 7.93 9.40 -0.35
CA PRO A 205 7.90 8.02 -0.84
C PRO A 205 9.20 7.58 -1.50
N VAL A 206 9.79 8.41 -2.37
CA VAL A 206 11.05 8.08 -3.06
C VAL A 206 12.22 7.96 -2.06
N ILE A 207 12.32 8.86 -1.08
CA ILE A 207 13.35 8.77 -0.03
C ILE A 207 13.16 7.51 0.82
N CYS A 208 11.92 7.18 1.21
CA CYS A 208 11.62 5.97 1.97
C CYS A 208 12.00 4.69 1.20
N LEU A 209 11.67 4.63 -0.10
CA LEU A 209 12.06 3.52 -0.95
C LEU A 209 13.59 3.45 -1.12
N GLY A 210 14.26 4.59 -1.30
CA GLY A 210 15.73 4.65 -1.39
C GLY A 210 16.42 4.13 -0.13
N ILE A 211 15.94 4.50 1.06
CA ILE A 211 16.45 3.98 2.34
C ILE A 211 16.18 2.47 2.47
N THR A 212 14.98 2.04 2.07
CA THR A 212 14.59 0.61 2.12
C THR A 212 15.51 -0.22 1.24
N ILE A 213 15.78 0.22 0.01
CA ILE A 213 16.68 -0.47 -0.92
C ILE A 213 18.11 -0.48 -0.38
N LEU A 214 18.60 0.64 0.15
CA LEU A 214 19.97 0.74 0.67
C LEU A 214 20.24 -0.19 1.85
N ILE A 215 19.25 -0.41 2.72
CA ILE A 215 19.41 -1.31 3.88
C ILE A 215 19.08 -2.76 3.51
N ALA A 216 18.21 -3.00 2.54
CA ALA A 216 17.82 -4.34 2.12
C ALA A 216 18.83 -5.01 1.19
N HIS A 217 19.62 -4.21 0.45
CA HIS A 217 20.71 -4.66 -0.43
C HIS A 217 22.00 -4.96 0.37
#